data_AF-A0A9P4MF97-F1
#
_entry.id   AF-A0A9P4MF97-F1
#
_cell.length_a   1.000
_cell.length_b   1.000
_cell.length_c   1.000
_cell.angle_alpha   90.00
_cell.angle_beta   90.00
_cell.angle_gamma   90.00
#
_symmetry.space_group_name_H-M   'P 1'
#
loop_
_entity.id
_entity.type
_entity.pdbx_description
1 polymer ?
#
loop_
_entity_poly.entity_id
_entity_poly.type
_entity_poly.pdbx_seq_one_letter_code
_entity_poly.pdbx_strand_id
1 'polypeptide(L)'
;MIVDPNQVAAFAAAKTSVAPVPSFTPGPSVSYETAGDSGKRALWVVFVIMLVATVVFSFLSFSVPISKRLYHVITTLIVTFAALSYFAMASGDGISLHKNVVTEEHKHVPDTQTYVYREVYWARYVDWSLTTPLLLLDLALLAGLSGGNIVIAVVADIIMVLTGLFAAFGKEESPSKWGWYAIACIAYLVIVWQLAVNGRATAFGKGGKVGTFFASIAGFTLIVWTIYPIVWGVADGARIASVDQEIIAYAVLDVLAKPVFGAWLLYTHAAIPETNIEVGGFWTHGVSGEGAIRVGDDDEGA
;
A
#
# COMPACT_ATOMS: atom_id res chain seq x y z
N MET A 1 20.59 78.64 -45.32
CA MET A 1 21.21 77.84 -44.24
C MET A 1 21.41 76.45 -44.80
N ILE A 2 22.62 76.15 -45.30
CA ILE A 2 22.94 74.89 -45.99
C ILE A 2 23.31 73.88 -44.90
N VAL A 3 22.51 72.83 -44.74
CA VAL A 3 22.80 71.74 -43.82
C VAL A 3 23.91 70.90 -44.45
N ASP A 4 25.04 70.77 -43.75
CA ASP A 4 26.20 69.99 -44.19
C ASP A 4 25.80 68.51 -44.37
N PRO A 5 25.93 67.92 -45.57
CA PRO A 5 25.60 66.52 -45.82
C PRO A 5 26.42 65.53 -44.97
N ASN A 6 27.58 65.93 -44.44
CA ASN A 6 28.38 65.12 -43.53
C ASN A 6 27.76 65.01 -42.12
N GLN A 7 26.94 65.98 -41.72
CA GLN A 7 26.19 65.90 -40.46
C GLN A 7 25.08 64.84 -40.55
N VAL A 8 24.44 64.69 -41.72
CA VAL A 8 23.35 63.72 -41.95
C VAL A 8 23.90 62.28 -41.96
N ALA A 9 25.12 62.08 -42.49
CA ALA A 9 25.79 60.79 -42.47
C ALA A 9 26.23 60.36 -41.05
N ALA A 10 26.57 61.33 -40.18
CA ALA A 10 26.95 61.06 -38.80
C ALA A 10 25.76 60.58 -37.94
N PHE A 11 24.54 61.06 -38.21
CA PHE A 11 23.32 60.57 -37.53
C PHE A 11 22.86 59.20 -38.02
N ALA A 12 23.16 58.82 -39.28
CA ALA A 12 22.82 57.50 -39.82
C ALA A 12 23.76 56.37 -39.36
N ALA A 13 24.96 56.71 -38.88
CA ALA A 13 25.97 55.76 -38.42
C ALA A 13 25.91 55.41 -36.92
N ALA A 14 25.01 56.06 -36.16
CA ALA A 14 24.79 55.73 -34.76
C ALA A 14 24.03 54.40 -34.66
N LYS A 15 24.76 53.28 -34.64
CA LYS A 15 24.21 52.00 -34.20
C LYS A 15 23.65 52.22 -32.79
N THR A 16 22.33 52.20 -32.65
CA THR A 16 21.67 52.10 -31.34
C THR A 16 22.04 50.73 -30.77
N SER A 17 23.23 50.64 -30.18
CA SER A 17 23.64 49.50 -29.37
C SER A 17 22.87 49.59 -28.07
N VAL A 18 21.60 49.17 -28.12
CA VAL A 18 20.87 48.82 -26.91
C VAL A 18 21.65 47.64 -26.35
N ALA A 19 22.33 47.85 -25.22
CA ALA A 19 23.03 46.76 -24.54
C ALA A 19 22.02 45.62 -24.33
N PRO A 20 22.39 44.34 -24.56
CA PRO A 20 21.51 43.24 -24.24
C PRO A 20 21.07 43.40 -22.79
N VAL A 21 19.75 43.44 -22.56
CA VAL A 21 19.22 43.42 -21.20
C VAL A 21 19.81 42.17 -20.53
N PRO A 22 20.39 42.27 -19.33
CA PRO A 22 20.90 41.10 -18.62
C PRO A 22 19.78 40.07 -18.54
N SER A 23 19.99 38.92 -19.19
CA SER A 23 19.09 37.77 -19.06
C SER A 23 19.19 37.28 -17.62
N PHE A 24 18.25 37.72 -16.78
CA PHE A 24 18.02 37.09 -15.49
C PHE A 24 17.33 35.77 -15.78
N THR A 25 18.10 34.69 -15.83
CA THR A 25 17.54 33.35 -15.66
C THR A 25 17.31 33.17 -14.17
N PRO A 26 16.04 33.06 -13.69
CA PRO A 26 15.79 32.70 -12.31
C PRO A 26 16.55 31.41 -12.00
N GLY A 27 17.21 31.35 -10.84
CA GLY A 27 17.80 30.10 -10.35
C GLY A 27 16.73 29.01 -10.24
N PRO A 28 17.13 27.73 -10.16
CA PRO A 28 16.18 26.64 -10.10
C PRO A 28 15.22 26.84 -8.93
N SER A 29 13.92 26.77 -9.22
CA SER A 29 12.89 26.97 -8.20
C SER A 29 12.76 25.71 -7.33
N VAL A 30 12.47 25.88 -6.04
CA VAL A 30 12.30 24.76 -5.10
C VAL A 30 10.86 24.76 -4.60
N SER A 31 10.17 23.63 -4.79
CA SER A 31 8.79 23.40 -4.35
C SER A 31 8.74 22.22 -3.39
N TYR A 32 7.85 22.30 -2.40
CA TYR A 32 7.59 21.25 -1.43
C TYR A 32 6.13 20.81 -1.52
N GLU A 33 5.93 19.54 -1.84
CA GLU A 33 4.62 18.89 -1.84
C GLU A 33 4.49 18.07 -0.55
N THR A 34 3.82 18.63 0.44
CA THR A 34 3.65 18.04 1.77
C THR A 34 2.17 17.88 2.11
N ALA A 35 1.86 17.01 3.06
CA ALA A 35 0.49 16.83 3.53
C ALA A 35 -0.04 18.09 4.23
N GLY A 36 -1.23 18.51 3.82
CA GLY A 36 -2.03 19.51 4.48
C GLY A 36 -2.80 18.93 5.68
N ASP A 37 -3.67 19.76 6.25
CA ASP A 37 -4.45 19.39 7.44
C ASP A 37 -5.39 18.21 7.18
N SER A 38 -5.92 18.09 5.96
CA SER A 38 -6.86 17.02 5.61
C SER A 38 -6.17 15.66 5.61
N GLY A 39 -4.99 15.55 4.98
CA GLY A 39 -4.18 14.33 4.99
C GLY A 39 -3.74 13.94 6.41
N LYS A 40 -3.22 14.90 7.18
CA LYS A 40 -2.79 14.68 8.56
C LYS A 40 -3.93 14.19 9.46
N ARG A 41 -5.13 14.79 9.35
CA ARG A 41 -6.32 14.34 10.08
C ARG A 41 -6.75 12.93 9.65
N ALA A 42 -6.72 12.63 8.36
CA ALA A 42 -7.06 11.29 7.86
C ALA A 42 -6.15 10.20 8.45
N LEU A 43 -4.84 10.47 8.55
CA LEU A 43 -3.89 9.53 9.17
C LEU A 43 -4.25 9.23 10.64
N TRP A 44 -4.54 10.26 11.43
CA TRP A 44 -4.96 10.09 12.83
C TRP A 44 -6.30 9.37 12.97
N VAL A 45 -7.27 9.67 12.10
CA VAL A 45 -8.57 8.98 12.11
C VAL A 45 -8.39 7.49 11.83
N VAL A 46 -7.61 7.13 10.82
CA VAL A 46 -7.39 5.71 10.49
C VAL A 46 -6.55 5.02 11.55
N PHE A 47 -5.56 5.68 12.16
CA PHE A 47 -4.86 5.14 13.33
C PHE A 47 -5.85 4.69 14.42
N VAL A 48 -6.82 5.55 14.78
CA VAL A 48 -7.82 5.23 15.81
C VAL A 48 -8.71 4.07 15.36
N ILE A 49 -9.14 4.03 14.10
CA ILE A 49 -9.95 2.92 13.55
C ILE A 49 -9.19 1.60 13.67
N MET A 50 -7.92 1.56 13.26
CA MET A 50 -7.08 0.36 13.31
C MET A 50 -6.85 -0.08 14.76
N LEU A 51 -6.59 0.86 15.67
CA LEU A 51 -6.39 0.57 17.09
C LEU A 51 -7.65 -0.01 17.73
N VAL A 52 -8.82 0.55 17.45
CA VAL A 52 -10.10 0.01 17.92
C VAL A 52 -10.34 -1.39 17.36
N ALA A 53 -10.06 -1.61 16.07
CA ALA A 53 -10.17 -2.93 15.47
C ALA A 53 -9.22 -3.95 16.13
N THR A 54 -7.98 -3.57 16.43
CA THR A 54 -7.03 -4.41 17.19
C THR A 54 -7.61 -4.85 18.52
N VAL A 55 -8.16 -3.91 19.30
CA VAL A 55 -8.76 -4.19 20.61
C VAL A 55 -9.96 -5.13 20.45
N VAL A 56 -10.87 -4.83 19.53
CA VAL A 56 -12.08 -5.64 19.30
C VAL A 56 -11.72 -7.07 18.86
N PHE A 57 -10.85 -7.23 17.86
CA PHE A 57 -10.48 -8.56 17.36
C PHE A 57 -9.69 -9.38 18.39
N SER A 58 -8.86 -8.71 19.23
CA SER A 58 -8.20 -9.35 20.36
C SER A 58 -9.22 -9.90 21.36
N PHE A 59 -10.23 -9.12 21.74
CA PHE A 59 -11.28 -9.58 22.65
C PHE A 59 -12.12 -10.71 22.06
N LEU A 60 -12.48 -10.64 20.78
CA LEU A 60 -13.18 -11.73 20.09
C LEU A 60 -12.36 -13.02 20.12
N SER A 61 -11.03 -12.92 19.97
CA SER A 61 -10.14 -14.08 20.02
C SER A 61 -10.23 -14.84 21.34
N PHE A 62 -10.43 -14.14 22.46
CA PHE A 62 -10.50 -14.75 23.80
C PHE A 62 -11.72 -15.66 23.98
N SER A 63 -12.75 -15.51 23.16
CA SER A 63 -13.97 -16.33 23.21
C SER A 63 -13.88 -17.64 22.42
N VAL A 64 -12.78 -17.87 21.70
CA VAL A 64 -12.59 -19.04 20.81
C VAL A 64 -11.58 -20.01 21.44
N PRO A 65 -11.59 -21.34 21.23
CA PRO A 65 -10.51 -22.22 21.71
C PRO A 65 -9.17 -21.97 20.97
N ILE A 66 -8.02 -22.16 21.64
CA ILE A 66 -6.68 -21.86 21.08
C ILE A 66 -6.46 -22.53 19.71
N SER A 67 -6.86 -23.79 19.56
CA SER A 67 -6.72 -24.55 18.30
C SER A 67 -7.48 -23.96 17.10
N LYS A 68 -8.47 -23.08 17.34
CA LYS A 68 -9.36 -22.47 16.33
C LYS A 68 -9.16 -20.95 16.20
N ARG A 69 -8.24 -20.35 16.97
CA ARG A 69 -8.00 -18.90 16.99
C ARG A 69 -7.17 -18.38 15.82
N LEU A 70 -6.67 -19.23 14.92
CA LEU A 70 -5.67 -18.83 13.93
C LEU A 70 -6.11 -17.60 13.10
N TYR A 71 -7.33 -17.60 12.56
CA TYR A 71 -7.88 -16.43 11.84
C TYR A 71 -7.94 -15.18 12.72
N HIS A 72 -8.35 -15.31 13.98
CA HIS A 72 -8.40 -14.17 14.91
C HIS A 72 -7.01 -13.60 15.18
N VAL A 73 -5.99 -14.46 15.34
CA VAL A 73 -4.60 -14.05 15.56
C VAL A 73 -4.07 -13.31 14.33
N ILE A 74 -4.18 -13.91 13.14
CA ILE A 74 -3.69 -13.33 11.89
C ILE A 74 -4.39 -12.00 11.62
N THR A 75 -5.72 -11.96 11.66
CA THR A 75 -6.51 -10.75 11.44
C THR A 75 -6.20 -9.65 12.47
N THR A 76 -5.97 -10.00 13.74
CA THR A 76 -5.55 -9.03 14.78
C THR A 76 -4.17 -8.46 14.49
N LEU A 77 -3.22 -9.29 14.05
CA LEU A 77 -1.88 -8.81 13.67
C LEU A 77 -1.95 -7.85 12.49
N ILE A 78 -2.81 -8.11 11.49
CA ILE A 78 -3.03 -7.21 10.34
C ILE A 78 -3.38 -5.80 10.81
N VAL A 79 -4.41 -5.65 11.65
CA VAL A 79 -4.83 -4.32 12.13
C VAL A 79 -3.86 -3.71 13.13
N THR A 80 -3.07 -4.53 13.83
CA THR A 80 -2.03 -4.05 14.76
C THR A 80 -0.85 -3.43 14.02
N PHE A 81 -0.32 -4.11 12.99
CA PHE A 81 0.74 -3.54 12.16
C PHE A 81 0.27 -2.26 11.45
N ALA A 82 -0.99 -2.25 10.97
CA ALA A 82 -1.57 -1.06 10.38
C ALA A 82 -1.69 0.08 11.40
N ALA A 83 -2.13 -0.17 12.63
CA ALA A 83 -2.17 0.86 13.67
C ALA A 83 -0.78 1.46 13.93
N LEU A 84 0.25 0.63 14.05
CA LEU A 84 1.63 1.09 14.24
C LEU A 84 2.13 1.94 13.07
N SER A 85 1.84 1.52 11.84
CA SER A 85 2.24 2.27 10.65
C SER A 85 1.50 3.60 10.52
N TYR A 86 0.19 3.63 10.74
CA TYR A 86 -0.58 4.86 10.73
C TYR A 86 -0.13 5.83 11.83
N PHE A 87 0.25 5.33 13.01
CA PHE A 87 0.86 6.15 14.05
C PHE A 87 2.21 6.74 13.60
N ALA A 88 3.09 5.94 13.00
CA ALA A 88 4.37 6.41 12.46
C ALA A 88 4.20 7.46 11.35
N MET A 89 3.23 7.26 10.45
CA MET A 89 2.91 8.23 9.41
C MET A 89 2.30 9.52 9.97
N ALA A 90 1.40 9.42 10.95
CA ALA A 90 0.73 10.58 11.55
C ALA A 90 1.66 11.43 12.43
N SER A 91 2.64 10.81 13.07
CA SER A 91 3.68 11.46 13.88
C SER A 91 4.82 12.05 13.04
N GLY A 92 4.99 11.57 11.80
CA GLY A 92 6.02 12.03 10.86
C GLY A 92 7.25 11.12 10.75
N ASP A 93 7.37 10.10 11.61
CA ASP A 93 8.49 9.15 11.63
C ASP A 93 8.51 8.25 10.37
N GLY A 94 7.35 8.05 9.74
CA GLY A 94 7.16 7.18 8.57
C GLY A 94 7.23 7.88 7.22
N ILE A 95 7.81 9.08 7.14
CA ILE A 95 7.79 9.96 5.95
C ILE A 95 9.23 10.23 5.49
N SER A 96 9.43 10.36 4.18
CA SER A 96 10.67 10.85 3.58
C SER A 96 10.37 11.84 2.46
N LEU A 97 11.27 12.80 2.22
CA LEU A 97 11.16 13.72 1.08
C LEU A 97 11.94 13.16 -0.10
N HIS A 98 11.21 12.79 -1.17
CA HIS A 98 11.82 12.35 -2.42
C HIS A 98 12.01 13.54 -3.36
N LYS A 99 13.25 13.71 -3.86
CA LYS A 99 13.61 14.80 -4.75
C LYS A 99 13.36 14.42 -6.20
N ASN A 100 12.59 15.24 -6.88
CA ASN A 100 12.34 15.17 -8.32
C ASN A 100 12.81 16.44 -9.02
N VAL A 101 13.13 16.31 -10.31
CA VAL A 101 13.52 17.43 -11.17
C VAL A 101 12.50 17.51 -12.30
N VAL A 102 11.82 18.65 -12.41
CA VAL A 102 10.92 18.96 -13.51
C VAL A 102 11.64 19.95 -14.41
N THR A 103 11.87 19.56 -15.66
CA THR A 103 12.49 20.42 -16.67
C THR A 103 11.38 20.96 -17.57
N GLU A 104 11.19 22.27 -17.54
CA GLU A 104 10.30 22.95 -18.47
C GLU A 104 11.11 23.34 -19.72
N GLU A 105 10.83 22.67 -20.82
CA GLU A 105 11.44 22.99 -22.11
C GLU A 105 10.83 24.25 -22.70
N HIS A 106 11.69 25.18 -23.13
CA HIS A 106 11.25 26.44 -23.71
C HIS A 106 11.84 26.65 -25.11
N LYS A 107 11.00 27.12 -26.04
CA LYS A 107 11.41 27.27 -27.45
C LYS A 107 12.39 28.43 -27.70
N HIS A 108 12.36 29.48 -26.87
CA HIS A 108 13.09 30.73 -27.11
C HIS A 108 13.85 31.25 -25.88
N VAL A 109 13.83 30.52 -24.76
CA VAL A 109 14.61 30.82 -23.55
C VAL A 109 15.26 29.53 -23.05
N PRO A 110 16.34 29.59 -22.25
CA PRO A 110 16.94 28.40 -21.66
C PRO A 110 15.91 27.63 -20.82
N ASP A 111 16.00 26.31 -20.83
CA ASP A 111 15.11 25.45 -20.06
C ASP A 111 15.19 25.77 -18.57
N THR A 112 14.03 25.76 -17.91
CA THR A 112 13.95 26.03 -16.47
C THR A 112 13.86 24.70 -15.73
N GLN A 113 14.65 24.56 -14.66
CA GLN A 113 14.57 23.39 -13.77
C GLN A 113 13.88 23.77 -12.46
N THR A 114 12.92 22.95 -12.05
CA THR A 114 12.24 23.05 -10.77
C THR A 114 12.51 21.79 -9.96
N TYR A 115 13.08 21.96 -8.77
CA TYR A 115 13.28 20.87 -7.82
C TYR A 115 12.04 20.72 -6.94
N VAL A 116 11.37 19.57 -7.04
CA VAL A 116 10.18 19.26 -6.26
C VAL A 116 10.52 18.21 -5.22
N TYR A 117 10.33 18.52 -3.95
CA TYR A 117 10.45 17.56 -2.85
C TYR A 117 9.05 17.14 -2.42
N ARG A 118 8.69 15.89 -2.68
CA ARG A 118 7.38 15.35 -2.28
C ARG A 118 7.53 14.37 -1.13
N GLU A 119 6.62 14.44 -0.17
CA GLU A 119 6.48 13.44 0.88
C GLU A 119 6.10 12.07 0.30
N VAL A 120 6.92 11.07 0.63
CA VAL A 120 6.67 9.65 0.37
C VAL A 120 6.48 8.96 1.71
N TYR A 121 5.33 8.34 1.90
CA TYR A 121 4.93 7.65 3.12
C TYR A 121 5.47 6.22 3.14
N TRP A 122 6.79 6.07 3.31
CA TRP A 122 7.47 4.78 3.19
C TRP A 122 7.01 3.74 4.23
N ALA A 123 6.56 4.17 5.41
CA ALA A 123 6.02 3.27 6.44
C ALA A 123 4.80 2.47 5.96
N ARG A 124 4.08 2.99 4.95
CA ARG A 124 2.98 2.29 4.28
C ARG A 124 3.44 1.01 3.60
N TYR A 125 4.58 1.03 2.94
CA TYR A 125 5.13 -0.15 2.26
C TYR A 125 5.66 -1.18 3.25
N VAL A 126 6.17 -0.73 4.41
CA VAL A 126 6.53 -1.63 5.51
C VAL A 126 5.29 -2.32 6.07
N ASP A 127 4.20 -1.56 6.32
CA ASP A 127 2.90 -2.11 6.71
C ASP A 127 2.41 -3.16 5.71
N TRP A 128 2.38 -2.81 4.42
CA TRP A 128 1.92 -3.72 3.39
C TRP A 128 2.79 -4.99 3.35
N SER A 129 4.12 -4.87 3.45
CA SER A 129 5.01 -6.04 3.42
C SER A 129 4.78 -7.04 4.56
N LEU A 130 4.08 -6.64 5.62
CA LEU A 130 3.67 -7.49 6.74
C LEU A 130 2.20 -7.89 6.66
N THR A 131 1.32 -6.97 6.32
CA THR A 131 -0.14 -7.17 6.38
C THR A 131 -0.70 -7.87 5.16
N THR A 132 -0.17 -7.63 3.96
CA THR A 132 -0.67 -8.30 2.75
C THR A 132 -0.31 -9.79 2.72
N PRO A 133 0.87 -10.25 3.19
CA PRO A 133 1.13 -11.69 3.36
C PRO A 133 0.20 -12.35 4.37
N LEU A 134 -0.10 -11.67 5.48
CA LEU A 134 -1.02 -12.17 6.51
C LEU A 134 -2.46 -12.27 5.96
N LEU A 135 -2.91 -11.28 5.19
CA LEU A 135 -4.22 -11.30 4.54
C LEU A 135 -4.31 -12.45 3.51
N LEU A 136 -3.25 -12.65 2.72
CA LEU A 136 -3.16 -13.79 1.81
C LEU A 136 -3.14 -15.12 2.55
N LEU A 137 -2.49 -15.20 3.70
CA LEU A 137 -2.52 -16.39 4.54
C LEU A 137 -3.95 -16.70 4.97
N ASP A 138 -4.72 -15.72 5.46
CA ASP A 138 -6.14 -15.89 5.82
C ASP A 138 -6.96 -16.43 4.63
N LEU A 139 -6.82 -15.83 3.44
CA LEU A 139 -7.53 -16.29 2.23
C LEU A 139 -7.09 -17.67 1.76
N ALA A 140 -5.80 -17.95 1.79
CA ALA A 140 -5.25 -19.21 1.31
C ALA A 140 -5.64 -20.37 2.23
N LEU A 141 -5.62 -20.13 3.55
CA LEU A 141 -6.16 -21.04 4.55
C LEU A 141 -7.65 -21.28 4.32
N LEU A 142 -8.44 -20.22 4.13
CA LEU A 142 -9.88 -20.34 3.86
C LEU A 142 -10.16 -21.23 2.63
N ALA A 143 -9.44 -21.01 1.53
CA ALA A 143 -9.52 -21.83 0.34
C ALA A 143 -9.00 -23.26 0.52
N GLY A 144 -8.12 -23.50 1.48
CA GLY A 144 -7.41 -24.78 1.65
C GLY A 144 -6.27 -24.97 0.65
N LEU A 145 -5.60 -23.89 0.24
CA LEU A 145 -4.47 -23.95 -0.67
C LEU A 145 -3.30 -24.79 -0.10
N SER A 146 -2.56 -25.46 -0.97
CA SER A 146 -1.34 -26.17 -0.59
C SER A 146 -0.24 -25.21 -0.13
N GLY A 147 0.67 -25.69 0.72
CA GLY A 147 1.81 -24.89 1.20
C GLY A 147 2.65 -24.29 0.07
N GLY A 148 2.84 -25.01 -1.04
CA GLY A 148 3.54 -24.48 -2.22
C GLY A 148 2.82 -23.28 -2.84
N ASN A 149 1.49 -23.35 -3.00
CA ASN A 149 0.69 -22.23 -3.51
C ASN A 149 0.69 -21.04 -2.54
N ILE A 150 0.65 -21.30 -1.23
CA ILE A 150 0.75 -20.27 -0.19
C ILE A 150 2.10 -19.55 -0.30
N VAL A 151 3.21 -20.28 -0.39
CA VAL A 151 4.56 -19.70 -0.51
C VAL A 151 4.68 -18.86 -1.78
N ILE A 152 4.18 -19.35 -2.92
CA ILE A 152 4.19 -18.59 -4.17
C ILE A 152 3.40 -17.28 -4.02
N ALA A 153 2.20 -17.33 -3.42
CA ALA A 153 1.38 -16.15 -3.22
C ALA A 153 2.07 -15.12 -2.31
N VAL A 154 2.63 -15.56 -1.18
CA VAL A 154 3.34 -14.70 -0.22
C VAL A 154 4.61 -14.09 -0.81
N VAL A 155 5.41 -14.88 -1.54
CA VAL A 155 6.64 -14.35 -2.16
C VAL A 155 6.30 -13.37 -3.28
N ALA A 156 5.29 -13.66 -4.11
CA ALA A 156 4.81 -12.72 -5.12
C ALA A 156 4.32 -11.41 -4.49
N ASP A 157 3.62 -11.49 -3.36
CA ASP A 157 3.15 -10.34 -2.59
C ASP A 157 4.29 -9.47 -2.04
N ILE A 158 5.31 -10.09 -1.43
CA ILE A 158 6.49 -9.36 -0.95
C ILE A 158 7.20 -8.68 -2.13
N ILE A 159 7.35 -9.37 -3.27
CA ILE A 159 7.93 -8.77 -4.48
C ILE A 159 7.09 -7.59 -4.94
N MET A 160 5.76 -7.72 -5.00
CA MET A 160 4.84 -6.66 -5.38
C MET A 160 5.03 -5.41 -4.52
N VAL A 161 5.05 -5.57 -3.19
CA VAL A 161 5.16 -4.43 -2.27
C VAL A 161 6.54 -3.77 -2.35
N LEU A 162 7.63 -4.55 -2.33
CA LEU A 162 8.99 -4.01 -2.34
C LEU A 162 9.33 -3.33 -3.66
N THR A 163 8.88 -3.89 -4.79
CA THR A 163 9.06 -3.23 -6.09
C THR A 163 8.19 -1.98 -6.22
N GLY A 164 7.00 -1.96 -5.61
CA GLY A 164 6.21 -0.73 -5.46
C GLY A 164 6.94 0.35 -4.65
N LEU A 165 7.62 -0.02 -3.56
CA LEU A 165 8.46 0.89 -2.77
C LEU A 165 9.61 1.47 -3.60
N PHE A 166 10.31 0.61 -4.36
CA PHE A 166 11.39 1.05 -5.25
C PHE A 166 10.89 1.96 -6.37
N ALA A 167 9.66 1.73 -6.87
CA ALA A 167 9.02 2.63 -7.80
C ALA A 167 8.74 4.00 -7.17
N ALA A 168 8.25 4.05 -5.92
CA ALA A 168 7.95 5.30 -5.21
C ALA A 168 9.19 6.19 -5.02
N PHE A 169 10.36 5.59 -4.77
CA PHE A 169 11.66 6.27 -4.69
C PHE A 169 12.42 6.30 -6.03
N GLY A 170 11.78 5.88 -7.12
CA GLY A 170 12.37 5.88 -8.46
C GLY A 170 12.65 7.32 -8.93
N LYS A 171 13.74 7.51 -9.67
CA LYS A 171 14.07 8.81 -10.28
C LYS A 171 13.14 9.05 -11.48
N GLU A 172 12.51 10.22 -11.56
CA GLU A 172 11.58 10.57 -12.66
C GLU A 172 12.26 10.54 -14.04
N GLU A 173 13.52 10.97 -14.12
CA GLU A 173 14.31 10.97 -15.35
C GLU A 173 14.73 9.55 -15.80
N SER A 174 14.45 8.52 -14.99
CA SER A 174 14.84 7.14 -15.27
C SER A 174 13.63 6.27 -15.63
N PRO A 175 13.71 5.47 -16.71
CA PRO A 175 12.69 4.45 -17.01
C PRO A 175 12.53 3.39 -15.90
N SER A 176 13.49 3.30 -14.99
CA SER A 176 13.48 2.32 -13.88
C SER A 176 12.25 2.44 -12.98
N LYS A 177 11.72 3.65 -12.74
CA LYS A 177 10.51 3.87 -11.94
C LYS A 177 9.32 3.05 -12.47
N TRP A 178 9.06 3.16 -13.78
CA TRP A 178 7.99 2.43 -14.44
C TRP A 178 8.31 0.95 -14.63
N GLY A 179 9.59 0.59 -14.74
CA GLY A 179 10.03 -0.80 -14.71
C GLY A 179 9.69 -1.49 -13.39
N TRP A 180 10.00 -0.86 -12.25
CA TRP A 180 9.64 -1.36 -10.93
C TRP A 180 8.12 -1.48 -10.75
N TYR A 181 7.37 -0.47 -11.18
CA TYR A 181 5.90 -0.51 -11.16
C TYR A 181 5.33 -1.65 -12.02
N ALA A 182 5.89 -1.90 -13.20
CA ALA A 182 5.47 -3.01 -14.05
C ALA A 182 5.76 -4.38 -13.41
N ILE A 183 6.91 -4.54 -12.76
CA ILE A 183 7.24 -5.76 -12.00
C ILE A 183 6.23 -5.97 -10.86
N ALA A 184 5.86 -4.91 -10.13
CA ALA A 184 4.84 -4.97 -9.09
C ALA A 184 3.49 -5.44 -9.65
N CYS A 185 3.06 -4.89 -10.79
CA CYS A 185 1.83 -5.31 -11.46
C CYS A 185 1.87 -6.78 -11.90
N ILE A 186 3.00 -7.27 -12.43
CA ILE A 186 3.16 -8.68 -12.82
C ILE A 186 3.09 -9.58 -11.60
N ALA A 187 3.76 -9.21 -10.51
CA ALA A 187 3.70 -9.95 -9.25
C ALA A 187 2.27 -10.01 -8.69
N TYR A 188 1.51 -8.91 -8.79
CA TYR A 188 0.08 -8.90 -8.45
C TYR A 188 -0.74 -9.89 -9.30
N LEU A 189 -0.47 -10.01 -10.61
CA LEU A 189 -1.17 -11.01 -11.45
C LEU A 189 -0.90 -12.45 -11.01
N VAL A 190 0.27 -12.74 -10.43
CA VAL A 190 0.56 -14.05 -9.82
C VAL A 190 -0.35 -14.29 -8.61
N ILE A 191 -0.57 -13.28 -7.77
CA ILE A 191 -1.50 -13.35 -6.63
C ILE A 191 -2.94 -13.58 -7.12
N VAL A 192 -3.37 -12.84 -8.15
CA VAL A 192 -4.68 -13.02 -8.79
C VAL A 192 -4.84 -14.46 -9.27
N TRP A 193 -3.82 -15.03 -9.92
CA TRP A 193 -3.86 -16.44 -10.35
C TRP A 193 -4.03 -17.39 -9.17
N GLN A 194 -3.27 -17.20 -8.09
CA GLN A 194 -3.35 -18.06 -6.91
C GLN A 194 -4.72 -18.00 -6.25
N LEU A 195 -5.37 -16.84 -6.18
CA LEU A 195 -6.69 -16.73 -5.55
C LEU A 195 -7.84 -17.09 -6.49
N ALA A 196 -7.88 -16.51 -7.69
CA ALA A 196 -9.01 -16.63 -8.62
C ALA A 196 -9.07 -17.98 -9.34
N VAL A 197 -7.93 -18.64 -9.54
CA VAL A 197 -7.85 -19.96 -10.21
C VAL A 197 -7.67 -21.05 -9.17
N ASN A 198 -6.51 -21.08 -8.50
CA ASN A 198 -6.20 -22.18 -7.58
C ASN A 198 -7.10 -22.15 -6.34
N GLY A 199 -7.19 -21.00 -5.66
CA GLY A 199 -7.96 -20.85 -4.43
C GLY A 199 -9.44 -21.11 -4.65
N ARG A 200 -9.99 -20.57 -5.74
CA ARG A 200 -11.38 -20.80 -6.13
C ARG A 200 -11.64 -22.29 -6.37
N ALA A 201 -10.82 -22.97 -7.16
CA ALA A 201 -10.99 -24.40 -7.44
C ALA A 201 -10.97 -25.23 -6.16
N THR A 202 -10.00 -24.98 -5.26
CA THR A 202 -9.90 -25.71 -3.99
C THR A 202 -11.06 -25.41 -3.05
N ALA A 203 -11.48 -24.14 -2.93
CA ALA A 203 -12.59 -23.73 -2.07
C ALA A 203 -13.92 -24.38 -2.49
N PHE A 204 -14.22 -24.44 -3.79
CA PHE A 204 -15.40 -25.14 -4.29
C PHE A 204 -15.31 -26.66 -4.12
N GLY A 205 -14.10 -27.23 -4.14
CA GLY A 205 -13.85 -28.63 -3.79
C GLY A 205 -14.15 -28.96 -2.32
N LYS A 206 -14.03 -28.00 -1.40
CA LYS A 206 -14.42 -28.14 0.02
C LYS A 206 -15.94 -28.06 0.24
N GLY A 207 -16.69 -27.52 -0.71
CA GLY A 207 -18.15 -27.44 -0.67
C GLY A 207 -18.69 -26.10 -1.17
N GLY A 208 -19.96 -26.11 -1.62
CA GLY A 208 -20.58 -24.93 -2.24
C GLY A 208 -20.61 -23.69 -1.35
N LYS A 209 -20.88 -23.83 -0.05
CA LYS A 209 -20.89 -22.71 0.91
C LYS A 209 -19.52 -22.06 1.07
N VAL A 210 -18.47 -22.88 1.26
CA VAL A 210 -17.08 -22.42 1.38
C VAL A 210 -16.62 -21.76 0.08
N GLY A 211 -16.91 -22.39 -1.06
CA GLY A 211 -16.60 -21.86 -2.39
C GLY A 211 -17.23 -20.48 -2.66
N THR A 212 -18.52 -20.32 -2.36
CA THR A 212 -19.23 -19.04 -2.53
C THR A 212 -18.69 -17.96 -1.58
N PHE A 213 -18.45 -18.30 -0.32
CA PHE A 213 -17.88 -17.34 0.62
C PHE A 213 -16.47 -16.90 0.21
N PHE A 214 -15.59 -17.87 -0.11
CA PHE A 214 -14.25 -17.60 -0.61
C PHE A 214 -14.28 -16.73 -1.86
N ALA A 215 -15.10 -17.06 -2.87
CA ALA A 215 -15.20 -16.27 -4.09
C ALA A 215 -15.64 -14.83 -3.82
N SER A 216 -16.51 -14.61 -2.83
CA SER A 216 -16.98 -13.28 -2.46
C SER A 216 -15.88 -12.46 -1.78
N ILE A 217 -15.23 -13.01 -0.77
CA ILE A 217 -14.23 -12.28 0.02
C ILE A 217 -12.90 -12.13 -0.73
N ALA A 218 -12.47 -13.13 -1.50
CA ALA A 218 -11.30 -13.02 -2.38
C ALA A 218 -11.58 -12.06 -3.54
N GLY A 219 -12.78 -12.10 -4.14
CA GLY A 219 -13.18 -11.15 -5.17
C GLY A 219 -13.19 -9.71 -4.67
N PHE A 220 -13.76 -9.46 -3.49
CA PHE A 220 -13.69 -8.16 -2.81
C PHE A 220 -12.24 -7.71 -2.62
N THR A 221 -11.38 -8.59 -2.10
CA THR A 221 -9.96 -8.30 -1.87
C THR A 221 -9.26 -7.91 -3.16
N LEU A 222 -9.40 -8.69 -4.24
CA LEU A 222 -8.77 -8.41 -5.53
C LEU A 222 -9.29 -7.10 -6.16
N ILE A 223 -10.58 -6.79 -6.03
CA ILE A 223 -11.12 -5.52 -6.51
C ILE A 223 -10.48 -4.36 -5.76
N VAL A 224 -10.48 -4.42 -4.42
CA VAL A 224 -9.88 -3.37 -3.57
C VAL A 224 -8.38 -3.24 -3.85
N TRP A 225 -7.65 -4.35 -3.95
CA TRP A 225 -6.20 -4.38 -4.21
C TRP A 225 -5.84 -3.82 -5.57
N THR A 226 -6.69 -4.00 -6.59
CA THR A 226 -6.49 -3.41 -7.92
C THR A 226 -6.53 -1.87 -7.89
N ILE A 227 -7.22 -1.27 -6.92
CA ILE A 227 -7.30 0.18 -6.80
C ILE A 227 -5.98 0.78 -6.27
N TYR A 228 -5.19 0.04 -5.48
CA TYR A 228 -3.90 0.52 -4.95
C TYR A 228 -2.89 0.93 -6.03
N PRO A 229 -2.58 0.09 -7.04
CA PRO A 229 -1.69 0.48 -8.13
C PRO A 229 -2.30 1.58 -9.01
N ILE A 230 -3.63 1.68 -9.12
CA ILE A 230 -4.28 2.80 -9.81
C ILE A 230 -4.02 4.11 -9.06
N VAL A 231 -4.23 4.14 -7.74
CA VAL A 231 -3.91 5.31 -6.90
C VAL A 231 -2.42 5.64 -7.02
N TRP A 232 -1.55 4.63 -6.98
CA TRP A 232 -0.11 4.83 -7.16
C TRP A 232 0.20 5.47 -8.51
N GLY A 233 -0.37 4.95 -9.60
CA GLY A 233 -0.16 5.46 -10.95
C GLY A 233 -0.64 6.90 -11.13
N VAL A 234 -1.72 7.31 -10.46
CA VAL A 234 -2.27 8.67 -10.53
C VAL A 234 -1.52 9.65 -9.61
N ALA A 235 -1.19 9.23 -8.38
CA ALA A 235 -0.56 10.07 -7.37
C ALA A 235 0.95 10.10 -7.51
N ASP A 236 1.61 8.96 -7.34
CA ASP A 236 3.07 8.85 -7.36
C ASP A 236 3.64 8.78 -8.77
N GLY A 237 2.97 8.07 -9.67
CA GLY A 237 3.36 7.88 -11.05
C GLY A 237 3.23 9.16 -11.87
N ALA A 238 1.99 9.63 -12.03
CA ALA A 238 1.61 10.74 -12.90
C ALA A 238 1.56 12.11 -12.21
N ARG A 239 1.68 12.17 -10.86
CA ARG A 239 1.67 13.42 -10.07
C ARG A 239 0.43 14.29 -10.27
N ILE A 240 -0.70 13.67 -10.59
CA ILE A 240 -1.97 14.38 -10.79
C ILE A 240 -2.65 14.67 -9.45
N ALA A 241 -2.48 13.76 -8.47
CA ALA A 241 -3.10 13.89 -7.16
C ALA A 241 -2.17 14.56 -6.14
N SER A 242 -2.74 15.40 -5.28
CA SER A 242 -2.03 15.97 -4.14
C SER A 242 -1.67 14.90 -3.10
N VAL A 243 -0.72 15.21 -2.22
CA VAL A 243 -0.33 14.32 -1.12
C VAL A 243 -1.54 14.00 -0.22
N ASP A 244 -2.40 14.98 0.04
CA ASP A 244 -3.65 14.77 0.81
C ASP A 244 -4.60 13.77 0.14
N GLN A 245 -4.78 13.89 -1.17
CA GLN A 245 -5.64 12.98 -1.94
C GLN A 245 -5.10 11.55 -1.93
N GLU A 246 -3.79 11.39 -2.06
CA GLU A 246 -3.10 10.11 -1.97
C GLU A 246 -3.30 9.46 -0.60
N ILE A 247 -3.06 10.22 0.49
CA ILE A 247 -3.25 9.76 1.87
C ILE A 247 -4.69 9.30 2.08
N ILE A 248 -5.67 10.12 1.68
CA ILE A 248 -7.09 9.83 1.89
C ILE A 248 -7.52 8.59 1.07
N ALA A 249 -7.04 8.46 -0.17
CA ALA A 249 -7.34 7.31 -1.00
C ALA A 249 -6.84 6.01 -0.36
N TYR A 250 -5.57 5.95 0.04
CA TYR A 250 -5.03 4.78 0.71
C TYR A 250 -5.66 4.53 2.09
N ALA A 251 -6.00 5.58 2.84
CA ALA A 251 -6.72 5.48 4.10
C ALA A 251 -8.06 4.75 3.95
N VAL A 252 -8.86 5.12 2.94
CA VAL A 252 -10.14 4.45 2.66
C VAL A 252 -9.90 2.99 2.25
N LEU A 253 -8.94 2.75 1.36
CA LEU A 253 -8.63 1.39 0.91
C LEU A 253 -8.15 0.49 2.06
N ASP A 254 -7.33 1.02 2.97
CA ASP A 254 -6.82 0.27 4.12
C ASP A 254 -7.94 -0.08 5.10
N VAL A 255 -8.89 0.85 5.36
CA VAL A 255 -10.07 0.55 6.19
C VAL A 255 -10.93 -0.56 5.56
N LEU A 256 -11.09 -0.57 4.24
CA LEU A 256 -11.80 -1.65 3.55
C LEU A 256 -11.04 -2.98 3.59
N ALA A 257 -9.75 -2.95 3.30
CA ALA A 257 -8.91 -4.14 3.16
C ALA A 257 -8.52 -4.78 4.49
N LYS A 258 -8.55 -4.04 5.61
CA LYS A 258 -8.07 -4.53 6.90
C LYS A 258 -9.20 -4.75 7.91
N PRO A 259 -9.80 -3.73 8.56
CA PRO A 259 -10.84 -3.96 9.56
C PRO A 259 -12.17 -4.45 8.95
N VAL A 260 -12.60 -3.95 7.79
CA VAL A 260 -13.85 -4.42 7.16
C VAL A 260 -13.69 -5.86 6.66
N PHE A 261 -12.60 -6.16 5.94
CA PHE A 261 -12.23 -7.52 5.56
C PHE A 261 -12.17 -8.45 6.78
N GLY A 262 -11.44 -8.03 7.82
CA GLY A 262 -11.23 -8.82 9.03
C GLY A 262 -12.54 -9.12 9.77
N ALA A 263 -13.39 -8.11 9.95
CA ALA A 263 -14.70 -8.30 10.56
C ALA A 263 -15.58 -9.27 9.74
N TRP A 264 -15.56 -9.14 8.41
CA TRP A 264 -16.32 -10.03 7.53
C TRP A 264 -15.81 -11.47 7.59
N LEU A 265 -14.49 -11.67 7.58
CA LEU A 265 -13.86 -12.98 7.73
C LEU A 265 -14.20 -13.62 9.08
N LEU A 266 -13.98 -12.90 10.18
CA LEU A 266 -14.18 -13.41 11.53
C LEU A 266 -15.64 -13.77 11.80
N TYR A 267 -16.58 -12.93 11.36
CA TYR A 267 -18.01 -13.22 11.50
C TYR A 267 -18.46 -14.42 10.66
N THR A 268 -18.02 -14.51 9.41
CA THR A 268 -18.55 -15.52 8.47
C THR A 268 -17.94 -16.90 8.69
N HIS A 269 -16.62 -16.99 8.97
CA HIS A 269 -16.00 -18.30 9.21
C HIS A 269 -16.58 -18.97 10.47
N ALA A 270 -16.93 -18.18 11.50
CA ALA A 270 -17.58 -18.68 12.71
C ALA A 270 -18.93 -19.36 12.42
N ALA A 271 -19.62 -18.98 11.34
CA ALA A 271 -20.88 -19.56 10.90
C ALA A 271 -20.71 -20.76 9.94
N ILE A 272 -19.50 -21.05 9.46
CA ILE A 272 -19.21 -22.12 8.48
C ILE A 272 -18.13 -23.04 9.06
N PRO A 273 -18.50 -24.09 9.82
CA PRO A 273 -17.53 -24.97 10.48
C PRO A 273 -16.51 -25.63 9.54
N GLU A 274 -16.87 -25.83 8.26
CA GLU A 274 -16.02 -26.40 7.22
C GLU A 274 -14.84 -25.48 6.81
N THR A 275 -14.86 -24.22 7.26
CA THR A 275 -13.75 -23.29 7.11
C THR A 275 -12.72 -23.40 8.23
N ASN A 276 -13.05 -24.08 9.34
CA ASN A 276 -12.13 -24.19 10.47
C ASN A 276 -10.88 -24.97 10.09
N ILE A 277 -9.73 -24.39 10.44
CA ILE A 277 -8.45 -25.07 10.41
C ILE A 277 -8.06 -25.31 11.85
N GLU A 278 -8.07 -26.57 12.26
CA GLU A 278 -7.56 -26.95 13.57
C GLU A 278 -6.05 -27.09 13.49
N VAL A 279 -5.34 -26.17 14.14
CA VAL A 279 -3.91 -26.30 14.32
C VAL A 279 -3.69 -27.30 15.45
N GLY A 280 -2.88 -28.33 15.23
CA GLY A 280 -2.67 -29.43 16.17
C GLY A 280 -1.22 -29.56 16.64
N GLY A 281 -1.02 -30.39 17.67
CA GLY A 281 0.32 -30.75 18.17
C GLY A 281 1.07 -29.58 18.83
N PHE A 282 2.35 -29.44 18.49
CA PHE A 282 3.24 -28.40 19.05
C PHE A 282 2.64 -26.99 18.96
N TRP A 283 1.96 -26.67 17.86
CA TRP A 283 1.42 -25.34 17.60
C TRP A 283 0.29 -24.93 18.55
N THR A 284 -0.37 -25.88 19.21
CA THR A 284 -1.49 -25.62 20.14
C THR A 284 -1.10 -25.88 21.59
N HIS A 285 -0.23 -26.86 21.84
CA HIS A 285 0.07 -27.35 23.19
C HIS A 285 1.54 -27.16 23.60
N GLY A 286 2.38 -26.60 22.74
CA GLY A 286 3.82 -26.50 22.99
C GLY A 286 4.51 -27.87 23.12
N VAL A 287 5.73 -27.90 23.66
CA VAL A 287 6.50 -29.14 23.89
C VAL A 287 5.97 -29.94 25.08
N SER A 288 5.22 -29.30 25.99
CA SER A 288 4.87 -29.87 27.30
C SER A 288 3.47 -29.50 27.79
N GLY A 289 2.46 -29.55 26.91
CA GLY A 289 1.05 -29.60 27.32
C GLY A 289 0.57 -28.42 28.18
N GLU A 290 1.16 -27.24 28.06
CA GLU A 290 0.70 -26.05 28.78
C GLU A 290 -0.67 -25.63 28.22
N GLY A 291 -1.73 -26.13 28.87
CA GLY A 291 -3.12 -25.83 28.53
C GLY A 291 -4.11 -26.98 28.75
N ALA A 292 -3.67 -28.20 29.07
CA ALA A 292 -4.59 -29.31 29.35
C ALA A 292 -4.86 -29.46 30.85
N ILE A 293 -5.76 -28.66 31.41
CA ILE A 293 -6.56 -29.15 32.55
C ILE A 293 -7.61 -30.09 31.93
N ARG A 294 -7.34 -31.39 31.96
CA ARG A 294 -8.37 -32.40 31.72
C ARG A 294 -9.26 -32.44 32.97
N VAL A 295 -10.47 -31.85 32.89
CA VAL A 295 -11.55 -32.17 33.83
C VAL A 295 -12.46 -33.18 33.14
N GLY A 296 -12.45 -34.41 33.64
CA GLY A 296 -13.41 -35.45 33.27
C GLY A 296 -12.94 -36.36 32.14
N ASP A 297 -12.15 -37.38 32.49
CA ASP A 297 -12.18 -38.71 31.87
C ASP A 297 -11.46 -39.66 32.83
N ASP A 298 -11.95 -39.72 34.06
CA ASP A 298 -11.72 -40.85 34.96
C ASP A 298 -13.11 -41.43 35.26
N ASP A 299 -13.22 -42.75 35.11
CA ASP A 299 -14.38 -43.62 35.37
C ASP A 299 -15.44 -43.76 34.27
N GLU A 300 -15.17 -44.67 33.32
CA GLU A 300 -16.10 -45.79 33.07
C GLU A 300 -15.32 -46.96 32.44
N GLY A 301 -14.86 -47.88 33.31
CA GLY A 301 -14.06 -49.04 32.91
C GLY A 301 -13.75 -50.00 34.05
N ALA A 302 -14.76 -50.38 34.85
CA ALA A 302 -14.80 -51.61 35.64
C ALA A 302 -16.26 -52.05 35.86
#